data_AF-A0A7S1GV58-F1
#
_entry.id   AF-A0A7S1GV58-F1
#
_cell.length_a   1.000
_cell.length_b   1.000
_cell.length_c   1.000
_cell.angle_alpha   90.00
_cell.angle_beta   90.00
_cell.angle_gamma   90.00
#
_symmetry.space_group_name_H-M   'P 1'
#
loop_
_entity.id
_entity.type
_entity.pdbx_description
1 polymer ?
#
loop_
_entity_poly.entity_id
_entity_poly.type
_entity_poly.pdbx_seq_one_letter_code
_entity_poly.pdbx_strand_id
1 'polypeptide(L)'
;GAWGLMCVGIFCTDENIQYAGYPNVNDACGRGEQFAVQLVGLLAITAWTSVMAGLTFFGIKMTMGLRVAEDKEMMGMDISEHGGDGFMDYDALKGQAQNDKLAGATAVVEQRNGDPSYNNQVAPLETA
;
A
#
# COMPACT_ATOMS: atom_id res chain seq x y z
N GLY A 1 -17.58 8.81 -7.38
CA GLY A 1 -17.56 7.63 -8.26
C GLY A 1 -18.93 7.42 -8.90
N ALA A 2 -19.11 6.38 -9.73
CA ALA A 2 -20.34 6.16 -10.50
C ALA A 2 -21.63 6.19 -9.66
N TRP A 3 -21.59 5.60 -8.46
CA TRP A 3 -22.70 5.65 -7.49
C TRP A 3 -23.13 7.08 -7.13
N GLY A 4 -22.18 7.99 -6.95
CA GLY A 4 -22.47 9.39 -6.63
C GLY A 4 -23.25 10.10 -7.73
N LEU A 5 -22.90 9.88 -9.01
CA LEU A 5 -23.63 10.45 -10.15
C LEU A 5 -25.08 9.91 -10.20
N MET A 6 -25.27 8.62 -9.92
CA MET A 6 -26.61 8.04 -9.84
C MET A 6 -27.41 8.59 -8.66
N CYS A 7 -26.81 8.73 -7.49
CA CYS A 7 -27.45 9.35 -6.31
C CYS A 7 -27.91 10.78 -6.58
N VAL A 8 -27.14 11.57 -7.34
CA VAL A 8 -27.54 12.94 -7.72
C VAL A 8 -28.83 12.93 -8.54
N GLY A 9 -29.07 11.92 -9.37
CA GLY A 9 -30.33 11.81 -10.11
C GLY A 9 -31.49 11.24 -9.29
N ILE A 10 -31.22 10.27 -8.40
CA ILE A 10 -32.23 9.59 -7.59
C ILE A 10 -32.77 10.48 -6.47
N PHE A 11 -31.89 11.23 -5.81
CA PHE A 11 -32.23 12.04 -4.63
C PHE A 11 -32.30 13.55 -4.94
N CYS A 12 -32.45 13.93 -6.22
CA CYS A 12 -32.60 15.34 -6.54
C CYS A 12 -33.95 15.88 -6.08
N THR A 13 -33.96 17.15 -5.68
CA THR A 13 -35.16 17.94 -5.47
C THR A 13 -35.05 19.18 -6.36
N ASP A 14 -36.17 19.67 -6.87
CA ASP A 14 -36.14 20.84 -7.77
C ASP A 14 -35.57 22.09 -7.06
N GLU A 15 -35.77 22.22 -5.74
CA GLU A 15 -35.16 23.26 -4.90
C GLU A 15 -33.62 23.16 -4.87
N ASN A 16 -33.07 21.95 -4.71
CA ASN A 16 -31.62 21.75 -4.69
C ASN A 16 -30.97 22.02 -6.06
N ILE A 17 -31.68 21.72 -7.16
CA ILE A 17 -31.22 22.00 -8.52
C ILE A 17 -31.21 23.51 -8.81
N GLN A 18 -32.25 24.23 -8.37
CA GLN A 18 -32.30 25.68 -8.48
C GLN A 18 -31.22 26.37 -7.64
N TYR A 19 -30.98 25.89 -6.41
CA TYR A 19 -29.88 26.37 -5.57
C TYR A 19 -28.51 26.18 -6.24
N ALA A 20 -28.33 25.09 -6.98
CA ALA A 20 -27.11 24.83 -7.75
C ALA A 20 -26.97 25.68 -9.02
N GLY A 21 -27.91 26.61 -9.30
CA GLY A 21 -27.82 27.57 -10.39
C GLY A 21 -28.18 27.00 -11.76
N TYR A 22 -28.79 25.81 -11.83
CA TYR A 22 -29.26 25.26 -13.09
C TYR A 22 -30.60 25.89 -13.49
N PRO A 23 -30.76 26.34 -14.74
CA PRO A 23 -31.99 27.00 -15.22
C PRO A 23 -33.18 26.04 -15.42
N ASN A 24 -33.10 24.82 -14.87
CA ASN A 24 -34.04 23.75 -15.15
C ASN A 24 -35.44 24.07 -14.62
N VAL A 25 -36.44 23.70 -15.43
CA VAL A 25 -37.87 23.74 -15.11
C VAL A 25 -38.15 23.06 -13.77
N ASN A 26 -39.14 23.61 -13.04
CA ASN A 26 -39.52 23.27 -11.66
C ASN A 26 -39.99 21.82 -11.42
N ASP A 27 -39.70 20.87 -12.32
CA ASP A 27 -40.15 19.47 -12.29
C ASP A 27 -39.16 18.50 -12.95
N ALA A 28 -37.88 18.89 -13.11
CA ALA A 28 -36.87 18.05 -13.77
C ALA A 28 -36.52 16.79 -12.93
N CYS A 29 -36.68 16.88 -11.61
CA CYS A 29 -36.55 15.75 -10.70
C CYS A 29 -37.77 14.83 -10.74
N GLY A 30 -38.98 15.39 -10.67
CA GLY A 30 -40.23 14.62 -10.72
C GLY A 30 -40.40 13.84 -12.03
N ARG A 31 -39.92 14.38 -13.15
CA ARG A 31 -39.96 13.75 -14.47
C ARG A 31 -38.80 12.80 -14.77
N GLY A 32 -37.80 12.72 -13.90
CA GLY A 32 -36.62 11.87 -14.09
C GLY A 32 -35.61 12.37 -15.14
N GLU A 33 -35.77 13.59 -15.65
CA GLU A 33 -34.85 14.19 -16.63
C GLU A 33 -33.45 14.36 -16.03
N GLN A 34 -33.37 14.76 -14.76
CA GLN A 34 -32.10 14.88 -14.05
C GLN A 34 -31.34 13.54 -13.98
N PHE A 35 -32.04 12.44 -13.72
CA PHE A 35 -31.42 11.12 -13.69
C PHE A 35 -30.89 10.70 -15.05
N ALA A 36 -31.63 10.98 -16.13
CA ALA A 36 -31.17 10.72 -17.50
C ALA A 36 -29.91 11.50 -17.86
N VAL A 37 -29.83 12.79 -17.49
CA VAL A 37 -28.64 13.63 -17.71
C VAL A 37 -27.42 13.08 -16.97
N GLN A 38 -27.58 12.67 -15.71
CA GLN A 38 -26.48 12.08 -14.93
C GLN A 38 -26.00 10.75 -15.53
N LEU A 39 -26.92 9.94 -16.08
CA LEU A 39 -26.57 8.69 -16.76
C LEU A 39 -25.77 8.94 -18.04
N VAL A 40 -26.17 9.92 -18.85
CA VAL A 40 -25.42 10.32 -20.06
C VAL A 40 -24.03 10.83 -19.66
N GLY A 41 -23.93 11.65 -18.62
CA GLY A 41 -22.65 12.13 -18.09
C GLY A 41 -21.75 10.98 -17.62
N LEU A 42 -22.30 10.01 -16.89
CA LEU A 42 -21.58 8.81 -16.47
C LEU A 42 -21.02 8.04 -17.68
N LEU A 43 -21.85 7.78 -18.69
CA LEU A 43 -21.44 7.07 -19.90
C LEU A 43 -20.36 7.82 -20.68
N ALA A 44 -20.48 9.15 -20.80
CA ALA A 44 -19.48 9.98 -21.46
C ALA A 44 -18.12 9.92 -20.75
N ILE A 45 -18.11 10.06 -19.42
CA ILE A 45 -16.89 9.99 -18.60
C ILE A 45 -16.26 8.60 -18.70
N THR A 46 -17.06 7.54 -18.59
CA THR A 46 -16.59 6.15 -18.72
C THR A 46 -15.99 5.91 -20.10
N ALA A 47 -16.69 6.26 -21.18
CA ALA A 47 -16.20 6.09 -22.54
C ALA A 47 -14.88 6.84 -22.77
N TRP A 48 -14.83 8.12 -22.39
CA TRP A 48 -13.62 8.93 -22.53
C TRP A 48 -12.45 8.33 -21.74
N THR A 49 -12.67 8.00 -20.47
CA THR A 49 -11.62 7.46 -19.60
C THR A 49 -11.13 6.11 -20.09
N SER A 50 -12.02 5.21 -20.50
CA SER A 50 -11.67 3.90 -21.04
C SER A 50 -10.89 4.00 -22.35
N VAL A 51 -11.25 4.93 -23.25
CA VAL A 51 -10.50 5.16 -24.49
C VAL A 51 -9.11 5.71 -24.19
N MET A 52 -9.00 6.75 -23.36
CA MET A 52 -7.71 7.35 -23.04
C MET A 52 -6.79 6.40 -22.27
N ALA A 53 -7.33 5.68 -21.29
CA ALA A 53 -6.59 4.65 -20.55
C ALA A 53 -6.18 3.51 -21.50
N GLY A 54 -7.09 3.05 -22.36
CA GLY A 54 -6.82 2.01 -23.36
C GLY A 54 -5.68 2.40 -24.30
N LEU A 55 -5.73 3.60 -24.88
CA LEU A 55 -4.66 4.14 -25.73
C LEU A 55 -3.33 4.21 -24.98
N THR A 56 -3.35 4.70 -23.74
CA THR A 56 -2.14 4.82 -22.91
C THR A 56 -1.53 3.46 -22.61
N PHE A 57 -2.31 2.51 -22.07
CA PHE A 57 -1.82 1.18 -21.72
C PHE A 57 -1.42 0.36 -22.95
N PHE A 58 -2.15 0.51 -24.07
CA PHE A 58 -1.78 -0.13 -25.32
C PHE A 58 -0.46 0.43 -25.87
N GLY A 59 -0.28 1.75 -25.82
CA GLY A 59 0.98 2.40 -26.17
C GLY A 59 2.15 1.87 -25.33
N ILE A 60 2.00 1.81 -24.01
CA ILE A 60 3.01 1.27 -23.09
C ILE A 60 3.28 -0.21 -23.38
N LYS A 61 2.24 -1.00 -23.67
CA LYS A 61 2.36 -2.43 -24.01
C LYS A 61 3.23 -2.63 -25.25
N MET A 62 3.17 -1.73 -26.22
CA MET A 62 3.96 -1.82 -27.45
C MET A 62 5.42 -1.36 -27.28
N THR A 63 5.72 -0.53 -26.29
CA THR A 63 7.08 -0.01 -26.09
C THR A 63 7.89 -0.82 -25.08
N MET A 64 7.40 -0.98 -23.86
CA MET A 64 8.16 -1.59 -22.76
C MET A 64 7.38 -2.67 -21.99
N GLY A 65 6.04 -2.61 -22.00
CA GLY A 65 5.20 -3.49 -21.19
C GLY A 65 5.16 -3.07 -19.72
N LEU A 66 3.96 -2.98 -19.15
CA LEU A 66 3.77 -2.57 -17.74
C LEU A 66 3.79 -3.74 -16.76
N ARG A 67 3.46 -4.96 -17.21
CA ARG A 67 3.38 -6.15 -16.36
C ARG A 67 4.74 -6.85 -16.34
N VAL A 68 5.18 -7.23 -15.14
CA VAL A 68 6.42 -7.98 -14.93
C VAL A 68 6.25 -9.42 -15.46
N ALA A 69 7.36 -10.08 -15.79
CA ALA A 69 7.36 -11.49 -16.16
C ALA A 69 6.83 -12.38 -15.00
N GLU A 70 6.22 -13.51 -15.37
CA GLU A 70 5.50 -14.41 -14.45
C GLU A 70 6.39 -14.99 -13.34
N ASP A 71 7.67 -15.25 -13.65
CA ASP A 71 8.67 -15.72 -12.69
C ASP A 71 8.95 -14.68 -11.59
N LYS A 72 9.07 -13.41 -11.96
CA LYS A 72 9.23 -12.31 -11.01
C LYS A 72 7.93 -11.96 -10.27
N GLU A 73 6.77 -12.13 -10.91
CA GLU A 73 5.46 -11.97 -10.27
C GLU A 73 5.27 -12.99 -9.13
N MET A 74 5.70 -14.24 -9.34
CA MET A 74 5.66 -15.31 -8.34
C MET A 74 6.67 -15.11 -7.20
N MET A 75 7.84 -14.55 -7.49
CA MET A 75 8.89 -14.29 -6.50
C MET A 75 8.56 -13.09 -5.58
N GLY A 76 7.68 -12.19 -6.04
CA GLY A 76 7.34 -10.94 -5.37
C GLY A 76 8.17 -9.77 -5.88
N MET A 77 7.53 -8.62 -6.13
CA MET A 77 8.17 -7.41 -6.68
C MET A 77 9.16 -6.79 -5.68
N ASP A 78 8.87 -6.88 -4.39
CA ASP A 78 9.74 -6.37 -3.34
C ASP A 78 11.08 -7.16 -3.34
N ILE A 79 11.00 -8.49 -3.39
CA ILE A 79 12.19 -9.36 -3.41
C ILE A 79 12.97 -9.21 -4.72
N SER A 80 12.27 -9.15 -5.86
CA SER A 80 12.91 -9.19 -7.19
C SER A 80 13.41 -7.85 -7.73
N GLU A 81 12.96 -6.72 -7.19
CA GLU A 81 13.41 -5.36 -7.59
C GLU A 81 13.97 -4.53 -6.42
N HIS A 82 13.55 -4.78 -5.17
CA HIS A 82 13.95 -3.98 -3.99
C HIS A 82 14.83 -4.74 -2.98
N GLY A 83 15.13 -6.02 -3.22
CA GLY A 83 16.12 -6.79 -2.46
C GLY A 83 15.71 -7.21 -1.05
N GLY A 84 14.43 -7.11 -0.72
CA GLY A 84 13.85 -7.53 0.57
C GLY A 84 12.35 -7.63 0.46
N ASP A 85 11.68 -8.30 1.41
CA ASP A 85 10.23 -8.11 1.54
C ASP A 85 10.00 -6.69 2.08
N GLY A 86 8.93 -5.98 1.68
CA GLY A 86 8.70 -4.58 2.06
C GLY A 86 8.54 -4.32 3.57
N PHE A 87 8.64 -5.35 4.41
CA PHE A 87 8.80 -5.25 5.84
C PHE A 87 10.28 -5.13 6.21
N MET A 88 10.59 -4.31 7.22
CA MET A 88 11.93 -4.30 7.80
C MET A 88 12.30 -5.75 8.14
N ASP A 89 13.30 -6.30 7.46
CA ASP A 89 13.76 -7.68 7.57
C ASP A 89 13.70 -8.14 9.03
N TYR A 90 12.60 -8.81 9.39
CA TYR A 90 12.30 -9.19 10.76
C TYR A 90 13.37 -10.15 11.28
N ASP A 91 14.02 -10.88 10.37
CA ASP A 91 15.09 -11.80 10.68
C ASP A 91 16.43 -11.07 10.84
N ALA A 92 16.71 -10.01 10.08
CA ALA A 92 17.84 -9.11 10.37
C ALA A 92 17.67 -8.31 11.66
N LEU A 93 16.46 -7.83 11.97
CA LEU A 93 16.17 -7.13 13.23
C LEU A 93 16.36 -8.08 14.43
N LYS A 94 15.91 -9.34 14.33
CA LYS A 94 16.19 -10.36 15.35
C LYS A 94 17.66 -10.74 15.42
N GLY A 95 18.33 -10.85 14.28
CA GLY A 95 19.75 -11.16 14.18
C GLY A 95 20.62 -10.08 14.83
N GLN A 96 20.35 -8.81 14.56
CA GLN A 96 21.01 -7.68 15.22
C GLN A 96 20.75 -7.67 16.72
N ALA A 97 19.48 -7.82 17.14
CA ALA A 97 19.14 -7.87 18.56
C ALA A 97 19.78 -9.07 19.30
N GLN A 98 19.99 -10.20 18.62
CA GLN A 98 20.70 -11.35 19.17
C GLN A 98 22.21 -11.06 19.27
N ASN A 99 22.82 -10.53 18.22
CA ASN A 99 24.24 -10.19 18.20
C ASN A 99 24.61 -9.15 19.25
N ASP A 100 23.75 -8.14 19.47
CA ASP A 100 23.94 -7.12 20.52
C ASP A 100 23.88 -7.72 21.93
N LYS A 101 22.97 -8.69 22.16
CA LYS A 101 22.90 -9.43 23.43
C LYS A 101 24.14 -10.30 23.66
N LEU A 102 24.63 -10.98 22.62
CA LEU A 102 25.87 -11.76 22.71
C LEU A 102 27.07 -10.85 22.97
N ALA A 103 27.22 -9.74 22.25
CA ALA A 103 28.30 -8.77 22.45
C ALA A 103 28.29 -8.20 23.87
N GLY A 104 27.11 -7.85 24.40
CA GLY A 104 26.96 -7.42 25.79
C GLY A 104 27.34 -8.50 26.81
N ALA A 105 26.93 -9.75 26.58
CA ALA A 105 27.29 -10.87 27.45
C ALA A 105 28.81 -11.14 27.42
N THR A 106 29.44 -11.11 26.25
CA THR A 106 30.89 -11.27 26.11
C THR A 106 31.65 -10.13 26.78
N ALA A 107 31.19 -8.87 26.64
CA ALA A 107 31.79 -7.74 27.33
C ALA A 107 31.68 -7.85 28.86
N VAL A 108 30.55 -8.33 29.37
CA VAL A 108 30.35 -8.58 30.82
C VAL A 108 31.24 -9.74 31.31
N VAL A 109 31.39 -10.80 30.52
CA VAL A 109 32.29 -11.92 30.86
C VAL A 109 33.75 -11.48 30.85
N GLU A 110 34.16 -10.66 29.87
CA GLU A 110 35.52 -10.11 29.80
C GLU A 110 35.81 -9.20 30.99
N GLN A 111 34.86 -8.35 31.38
CA GLN A 111 34.98 -7.52 32.58
C GLN A 111 35.03 -8.35 33.88
N ARG A 112 34.26 -9.44 33.96
CA ARG A 112 34.31 -10.38 35.09
C ARG A 112 35.64 -11.13 35.19
N ASN A 113 36.20 -11.56 34.06
CA ASN A 113 37.48 -12.28 34.00
C ASN A 113 38.68 -11.36 34.25
N GLY A 114 38.56 -10.08 33.88
CA GLY A 114 39.53 -9.03 34.18
C GLY A 114 39.50 -8.55 35.63
N ASP A 115 38.48 -8.90 36.42
CA ASP A 115 38.39 -8.60 37.84
C ASP A 115 39.20 -9.64 38.67
N PRO A 116 40.31 -9.24 39.34
CA PRO A 116 41.14 -10.15 40.13
C PRO A 116 40.40 -10.81 41.31
N SER A 117 39.25 -10.25 41.72
CA SER A 117 38.44 -10.79 42.81
C SER A 117 37.64 -12.04 42.42
N TYR A 118 37.30 -12.20 41.13
CA TYR A 118 36.49 -13.32 40.62
C TYR A 118 37.37 -14.48 40.09
N ASN A 119 38.49 -14.16 39.46
CA ASN A 119 39.34 -15.15 38.78
C ASN A 119 40.05 -16.13 39.75
N ASN A 120 40.16 -15.77 41.03
CA ASN A 120 40.71 -16.61 42.09
C ASN A 120 39.68 -17.56 42.75
N GLN A 121 38.41 -17.55 42.31
CA GLN A 121 37.35 -18.42 42.86
C GLN A 121 37.13 -19.69 42.03
N VAL A 122 37.61 -19.76 40.79
CA VAL A 122 37.57 -20.94 39.93
C VAL A 122 38.88 -21.69 39.99
N ALA A 123 39.19 -22.27 41.15
CA ALA A 123 40.27 -23.26 41.24
C ALA A 123 39.92 -24.45 40.32
N PRO A 124 40.87 -25.02 39.56
CA PRO A 124 40.62 -26.26 38.85
C PRO A 124 40.23 -27.32 39.89
N LEU A 125 39.10 -27.99 39.69
CA LEU A 125 38.83 -29.26 40.35
C LEU A 125 39.89 -30.24 39.82
N GLU A 126 41.07 -30.20 40.43
CA GLU A 126 42.11 -31.20 40.21
C GLU A 126 41.50 -32.57 40.51
N THR A 127 41.57 -33.42 39.51
CA THR A 127 41.32 -34.85 39.60
C THR A 127 42.13 -35.46 40.75
N ALA A 128 41.43 -35.92 41.79
CA ALA A 128 41.92 -36.88 42.76
C ALA A 128 40.76 -37.79 43.19
#